data_AF-A0A7M4AVF4-F1
#
_entry.id   AF-A0A7M4AVF4-F1
#
_cell.length_a   1.000
_cell.length_b   1.000
_cell.length_c   1.000
_cell.angle_alpha   90.00
_cell.angle_beta   90.00
_cell.angle_gamma   90.00
#
_symmetry.space_group_name_H-M   'P 1'
#
loop_
_entity.id
_entity.type
_entity.pdbx_description
1 polymer ?
#
loop_
_entity_poly.entity_id
_entity_poly.type
_entity_poly.pdbx_seq_one_letter_code
_entity_poly.pdbx_strand_id
1 'polypeptide(L)'
;ERWVNEEGENGRDRAVENYRHSIDAALHFVHEGEAHAIGEVGRPHWPVADEVWDLSNELLEETMHLAAQEGIPLQLHVEGESADTYPDLSRRALRQGMDLRKLIRHYAPPDVRTSNTCGLIPSVLCGKGALDRLIETHDQAKHGFFLETDYMDDPRRPGAVLGPKTVPKRTRQLLEAGVSEEVMWNTHHELPAKVYGD
;
A
#
# COMPACT_ATOMS: atom_id res chain seq x y z
N GLU A 1 14.74 -11.69 -10.04
CA GLU A 1 15.41 -12.02 -11.32
C GLU A 1 16.90 -12.31 -11.20
N ARG A 2 17.71 -11.51 -10.49
CA ARG A 2 19.17 -11.76 -10.38
C ARG A 2 19.55 -13.18 -9.94
N TRP A 3 19.03 -13.66 -8.80
CA TRP A 3 19.34 -15.01 -8.33
C TRP A 3 18.85 -16.10 -9.30
N VAL A 4 17.68 -15.91 -9.91
CA VAL A 4 17.17 -16.83 -10.95
C VAL A 4 18.12 -16.89 -12.15
N ASN A 5 18.63 -15.74 -12.60
CA ASN A 5 19.57 -15.67 -13.73
C ASN A 5 20.94 -16.28 -13.41
N GLU A 6 21.40 -16.20 -12.15
CA GLU A 6 22.70 -16.71 -11.71
C GLU A 6 22.65 -18.20 -11.32
N GLU A 7 21.55 -18.65 -10.72
CA GLU A 7 21.46 -19.94 -10.00
C GLU A 7 20.29 -20.83 -10.46
N GLY A 8 19.46 -20.39 -11.41
CA GLY A 8 18.31 -21.16 -11.93
C GLY A 8 17.25 -21.41 -10.85
N GLU A 9 16.76 -22.66 -10.77
CA GLU A 9 15.77 -23.09 -9.78
C GLU A 9 16.22 -22.84 -8.33
N ASN A 10 17.50 -23.08 -8.01
CA ASN A 10 18.03 -22.80 -6.67
C ASN A 10 17.93 -21.31 -6.31
N GLY A 11 18.13 -20.43 -7.30
CA GLY A 11 17.99 -18.98 -7.12
C GLY A 11 16.54 -18.55 -6.92
N ARG A 12 15.59 -19.26 -7.55
CA ARG A 12 14.15 -19.10 -7.31
C ARG A 12 13.78 -19.52 -5.89
N ASP A 13 14.18 -20.72 -5.46
CA ASP A 13 13.88 -21.24 -4.12
C ASP A 13 14.43 -20.34 -3.04
N ARG A 14 15.67 -19.86 -3.22
CA ARG A 14 16.29 -18.89 -2.34
C ARG A 14 15.54 -17.55 -2.27
N ALA A 15 14.98 -17.08 -3.38
CA ALA A 15 14.17 -15.86 -3.40
C ALA A 15 12.87 -16.04 -2.61
N VAL A 16 12.22 -17.18 -2.77
CA VAL A 16 11.00 -17.57 -2.04
C VAL A 16 11.27 -17.69 -0.54
N GLU A 17 12.33 -18.42 -0.17
CA GLU A 17 12.74 -18.58 1.22
C GLU A 17 13.05 -17.22 1.86
N ASN A 18 13.80 -16.36 1.17
CA ASN A 18 14.11 -15.02 1.67
C ASN A 18 12.85 -14.16 1.85
N TYR A 19 11.88 -14.25 0.94
CA TYR A 19 10.59 -13.57 1.11
C TYR A 19 9.87 -14.05 2.37
N ARG A 20 9.70 -15.37 2.53
CA ARG A 20 8.99 -15.95 3.70
C ARG A 20 9.69 -15.59 5.01
N HIS A 21 11.01 -15.68 5.07
CA HIS A 21 11.77 -15.23 6.23
C HIS A 21 11.59 -13.74 6.54
N SER A 22 11.41 -12.87 5.53
CA SER A 22 11.10 -11.46 5.80
C SER A 22 9.71 -11.25 6.39
N ILE A 23 8.73 -12.07 6.00
CA ILE A 23 7.38 -12.06 6.59
C ILE A 23 7.44 -12.57 8.03
N ASP A 24 8.14 -13.67 8.28
CA ASP A 24 8.35 -14.22 9.64
C ASP A 24 9.01 -13.20 10.58
N ALA A 25 10.03 -12.48 10.08
CA ALA A 25 10.69 -11.43 10.84
C ALA A 25 9.73 -10.26 11.13
N ALA A 26 8.92 -9.83 10.15
CA ALA A 26 7.93 -8.77 10.36
C ALA A 26 6.86 -9.17 11.38
N LEU A 27 6.39 -10.43 11.33
CA LEU A 27 5.43 -10.95 12.30
C LEU A 27 5.95 -10.93 13.72
N HIS A 28 7.22 -11.29 13.92
CA HIS A 28 7.85 -11.21 15.24
C HIS A 28 7.74 -9.80 15.84
N PHE A 29 8.05 -8.75 15.07
CA PHE A 29 7.90 -7.35 15.53
C PHE A 29 6.44 -6.96 15.80
N VAL A 30 5.50 -7.46 15.00
CA VAL A 30 4.06 -7.21 15.24
C VAL A 30 3.62 -7.88 16.56
N HIS A 31 4.07 -9.11 16.82
CA HIS A 31 3.73 -9.85 18.05
C HIS A 31 4.36 -9.23 19.30
N GLU A 32 5.52 -8.61 19.17
CA GLU A 32 6.16 -7.85 20.25
C GLU A 32 5.55 -6.44 20.46
N GLY A 33 4.63 -6.02 19.59
CA GLY A 33 4.01 -4.69 19.63
C GLY A 33 4.94 -3.58 19.14
N GLU A 34 6.01 -3.92 18.43
CA GLU A 34 6.96 -2.96 17.84
C GLU A 34 6.55 -2.51 16.43
N ALA A 35 5.61 -3.22 15.79
CA ALA A 35 5.08 -2.91 14.47
C ALA A 35 3.55 -3.05 14.42
N HIS A 36 2.91 -2.24 13.56
CA HIS A 36 1.44 -2.21 13.40
C HIS A 36 0.95 -2.85 12.09
N ALA A 37 1.85 -3.20 11.18
CA ALA A 37 1.53 -3.70 9.85
C ALA A 37 2.73 -4.45 9.24
N ILE A 38 2.46 -5.25 8.21
CA ILE A 38 3.50 -5.88 7.39
C ILE A 38 3.59 -5.14 6.06
N GLY A 39 4.81 -4.78 5.68
CA GLY A 39 5.09 -4.14 4.41
C GLY A 39 6.57 -3.77 4.24
N GLU A 40 6.98 -3.33 3.05
CA GLU A 40 6.14 -3.33 1.83
C GLU A 40 6.16 -4.70 1.16
N VAL A 41 4.97 -5.19 0.79
CA VAL A 41 4.79 -6.44 0.04
C VAL A 41 3.98 -6.16 -1.23
N GLY A 42 4.13 -6.97 -2.27
CA GLY A 42 3.25 -6.84 -3.42
C GLY A 42 3.85 -7.35 -4.72
N ARG A 43 3.73 -6.56 -5.78
CA ARG A 43 3.96 -6.99 -7.17
C ARG A 43 4.97 -6.08 -7.88
N PRO A 44 5.80 -6.63 -8.78
CA PRO A 44 6.76 -5.85 -9.55
C PRO A 44 6.06 -4.72 -10.32
N HIS A 45 6.63 -3.51 -10.27
CA HIS A 45 6.14 -2.36 -11.04
C HIS A 45 6.93 -2.10 -12.32
N TRP A 46 7.71 -3.09 -12.75
CA TRP A 46 8.46 -3.11 -14.02
C TRP A 46 8.16 -4.43 -14.77
N PRO A 47 8.38 -4.49 -16.09
CA PRO A 47 8.18 -5.72 -16.85
C PRO A 47 9.08 -6.84 -16.32
N VAL A 48 8.47 -7.99 -16.04
CA VAL A 48 9.13 -9.22 -15.61
C VAL A 48 8.58 -10.41 -16.41
N ALA A 49 9.23 -11.56 -16.35
CA ALA A 49 8.69 -12.79 -16.92
C ALA A 49 7.41 -13.24 -16.19
N ASP A 50 6.50 -13.92 -16.90
CA ASP A 50 5.22 -14.41 -16.36
C ASP A 50 5.43 -15.29 -15.12
N GLU A 51 6.47 -16.12 -15.10
CA GLU A 51 6.81 -16.95 -13.94
C GLU A 51 7.11 -16.12 -12.67
N VAL A 52 7.79 -14.98 -12.81
CA VAL A 52 8.09 -14.07 -11.69
C VAL A 52 6.83 -13.37 -11.24
N TRP A 53 5.97 -12.99 -12.19
CA TRP A 53 4.67 -12.39 -11.89
C TRP A 53 3.78 -13.35 -11.10
N ASP A 54 3.65 -14.59 -11.58
CA ASP A 54 2.83 -15.62 -10.95
C ASP A 54 3.33 -15.95 -9.56
N LEU A 55 4.65 -16.12 -9.39
CA LEU A 55 5.25 -16.36 -8.09
C LEU A 55 5.07 -15.19 -7.12
N SER A 56 5.16 -13.94 -7.60
CA SER A 56 4.90 -12.76 -6.77
C SER A 56 3.44 -12.73 -6.29
N ASN A 57 2.49 -13.14 -7.14
CA ASN A 57 1.08 -13.25 -6.76
C ASN A 57 0.83 -14.39 -5.76
N GLU A 58 1.48 -15.55 -5.94
CA GLU A 58 1.42 -16.67 -4.99
C GLU A 58 1.88 -16.26 -3.60
N LEU A 59 3.06 -15.65 -3.51
CA LEU A 59 3.63 -15.17 -2.24
C LEU A 59 2.81 -14.05 -1.60
N LEU A 60 2.25 -13.16 -2.42
CA LEU A 60 1.34 -12.13 -1.92
C LEU A 60 0.04 -12.73 -1.36
N GLU A 61 -0.52 -13.74 -2.01
CA GLU A 61 -1.70 -14.46 -1.52
C GLU A 61 -1.42 -15.21 -0.21
N GLU A 62 -0.25 -15.85 -0.07
CA GLU A 62 0.20 -16.46 1.20
C GLU A 62 0.23 -15.41 2.32
N THR A 63 0.84 -14.25 2.06
CA THR A 63 0.92 -13.15 3.02
C THR A 63 -0.44 -12.57 3.37
N MET A 64 -1.34 -12.41 2.38
CA MET A 64 -2.73 -11.98 2.61
C MET A 64 -3.48 -12.96 3.51
N HIS A 65 -3.29 -14.27 3.29
CA HIS A 65 -3.95 -15.30 4.10
C HIS A 65 -3.50 -15.24 5.56
N LEU A 66 -2.19 -15.16 5.77
CA LEU A 66 -1.62 -15.05 7.11
C LEU A 66 -2.10 -13.78 7.81
N ALA A 67 -1.99 -12.63 7.13
CA ALA A 67 -2.42 -11.35 7.68
C ALA A 67 -3.92 -11.32 8.03
N ALA A 68 -4.75 -12.02 7.24
CA ALA A 68 -6.17 -12.17 7.52
C ALA A 68 -6.45 -12.98 8.80
N GLN A 69 -5.69 -14.05 9.05
CA GLN A 69 -5.85 -14.89 10.25
C GLN A 69 -5.55 -14.12 11.54
N GLU A 70 -4.61 -13.18 11.49
CA GLU A 70 -4.17 -12.42 12.65
C GLU A 70 -4.76 -11.00 12.71
N GLY A 71 -5.48 -10.59 11.67
CA GLY A 71 -6.03 -9.24 11.57
C GLY A 71 -4.96 -8.15 11.40
N ILE A 72 -3.83 -8.48 10.77
CA ILE A 72 -2.70 -7.57 10.58
C ILE A 72 -2.88 -6.76 9.28
N PRO A 73 -2.72 -5.42 9.28
CA PRO A 73 -2.73 -4.62 8.06
C PRO A 73 -1.54 -4.90 7.14
N LEU A 74 -1.78 -4.78 5.82
CA LEU A 74 -0.75 -4.90 4.79
C LEU A 74 -0.57 -3.60 4.01
N GLN A 75 0.68 -3.14 3.91
CA GLN A 75 1.09 -2.06 3.01
C GLN A 75 1.57 -2.65 1.69
N LEU A 76 0.82 -2.37 0.62
CA LEU A 76 1.03 -2.92 -0.71
C LEU A 76 1.83 -2.00 -1.61
N HIS A 77 2.92 -2.52 -2.17
CA HIS A 77 3.61 -1.93 -3.30
C HIS A 77 3.33 -2.75 -4.56
N VAL A 78 2.64 -2.16 -5.54
CA VAL A 78 2.13 -2.89 -6.71
C VAL A 78 2.46 -2.16 -8.01
N GLU A 79 2.15 -2.80 -9.12
CA GLU A 79 2.26 -2.22 -10.44
C GLU A 79 1.45 -0.92 -10.59
N GLY A 80 1.77 -0.16 -11.64
CA GLY A 80 1.31 1.22 -11.85
C GLY A 80 -0.21 1.43 -12.02
N GLU A 81 -0.58 2.48 -12.75
CA GLU A 81 -1.98 2.96 -12.84
C GLU A 81 -2.88 2.12 -13.77
N SER A 82 -2.81 0.79 -13.68
CA SER A 82 -3.76 -0.08 -14.38
C SER A 82 -5.12 -0.07 -13.67
N ALA A 83 -6.18 0.01 -14.47
CA ALA A 83 -7.56 -0.10 -13.99
C ALA A 83 -7.86 -1.49 -13.39
N ASP A 84 -7.09 -2.51 -13.75
CA ASP A 84 -7.30 -3.90 -13.30
C ASP A 84 -6.63 -4.20 -11.95
N THR A 85 -5.68 -3.38 -11.50
CA THR A 85 -4.90 -3.59 -10.28
C THR A 85 -5.79 -3.71 -9.04
N TYR A 86 -6.68 -2.74 -8.80
CA TYR A 86 -7.56 -2.74 -7.63
C TYR A 86 -8.58 -3.89 -7.66
N PRO A 87 -9.32 -4.12 -8.77
CA PRO A 87 -10.21 -5.26 -8.88
C PRO A 87 -9.52 -6.61 -8.63
N ASP A 88 -8.30 -6.78 -9.13
CA ASP A 88 -7.56 -8.03 -8.95
C ASP A 88 -7.12 -8.26 -7.50
N LEU A 89 -6.50 -7.25 -6.87
CA LEU A 89 -6.12 -7.30 -5.46
C LEU A 89 -7.32 -7.55 -4.56
N SER A 90 -8.42 -6.85 -4.80
CA SER A 90 -9.66 -7.01 -4.03
C SER A 90 -10.18 -8.45 -4.09
N ARG A 91 -10.24 -9.06 -5.28
CA ARG A 91 -10.66 -10.46 -5.43
C ARG A 91 -9.74 -11.44 -4.71
N ARG A 92 -8.42 -11.26 -4.82
CA ARG A 92 -7.42 -12.13 -4.15
C ARG A 92 -7.52 -12.01 -2.64
N ALA A 93 -7.55 -10.78 -2.13
CA ALA A 93 -7.66 -10.50 -0.70
C ALA A 93 -8.94 -11.11 -0.09
N LEU A 94 -10.09 -10.95 -0.76
CA LEU A 94 -11.34 -11.57 -0.32
C LEU A 94 -11.28 -13.10 -0.32
N ARG A 95 -10.64 -13.72 -1.33
CA ARG A 95 -10.43 -15.18 -1.36
C ARG A 95 -9.58 -15.68 -0.20
N GLN A 96 -8.62 -14.88 0.25
CA GLN A 96 -7.75 -15.20 1.37
C GLN A 96 -8.35 -14.85 2.74
N GLY A 97 -9.54 -14.23 2.77
CA GLY A 97 -10.28 -13.89 3.99
C GLY A 97 -9.95 -12.50 4.57
N MET A 98 -9.23 -11.66 3.82
CA MET A 98 -8.77 -10.36 4.29
C MET A 98 -9.92 -9.33 4.38
N ASP A 99 -9.94 -8.52 5.43
CA ASP A 99 -10.71 -7.26 5.44
C ASP A 99 -10.01 -6.26 4.51
N LEU A 100 -10.67 -5.84 3.43
CA LEU A 100 -10.12 -4.90 2.45
C LEU A 100 -9.71 -3.56 3.07
N ARG A 101 -10.28 -3.17 4.22
CA ARG A 101 -9.87 -1.96 4.94
C ARG A 101 -8.49 -2.08 5.59
N LYS A 102 -8.00 -3.30 5.79
CA LYS A 102 -6.64 -3.59 6.27
C LYS A 102 -5.65 -3.78 5.11
N LEU A 103 -6.06 -3.50 3.88
CA LEU A 103 -5.21 -3.59 2.70
C LEU A 103 -5.01 -2.21 2.09
N ILE A 104 -3.79 -1.68 2.27
CA ILE A 104 -3.43 -0.32 1.93
C ILE A 104 -2.61 -0.36 0.64
N ARG A 105 -3.04 0.35 -0.41
CA ARG A 105 -2.20 0.55 -1.59
C ARG A 105 -1.30 1.76 -1.32
N HIS A 106 -0.04 1.50 -1.02
CA HIS A 106 1.01 2.51 -1.01
C HIS A 106 1.19 3.06 -2.43
N TYR A 107 1.61 4.32 -2.54
CA TYR A 107 1.81 5.02 -3.81
C TYR A 107 0.55 4.99 -4.70
N ALA A 108 -0.62 5.15 -4.08
CA ALA A 108 -1.88 5.08 -4.81
C ALA A 108 -2.10 6.30 -5.72
N PRO A 109 -2.69 6.08 -6.91
CA PRO A 109 -3.22 7.18 -7.72
C PRO A 109 -4.29 7.97 -6.93
N PRO A 110 -4.46 9.28 -7.22
CA PRO A 110 -5.33 10.15 -6.42
C PRO A 110 -6.83 9.95 -6.63
N ASP A 111 -7.24 8.99 -7.46
CA ASP A 111 -8.64 8.62 -7.64
C ASP A 111 -9.11 7.68 -6.52
N VAL A 112 -9.70 8.27 -5.49
CA VAL A 112 -10.09 7.58 -4.25
C VAL A 112 -11.53 7.07 -4.25
N ARG A 113 -12.21 7.11 -5.40
CA ARG A 113 -13.60 6.63 -5.51
C ARG A 113 -13.66 5.14 -5.16
N THR A 114 -14.69 4.75 -4.41
CA THR A 114 -14.92 3.34 -4.05
C THR A 114 -15.03 2.42 -5.27
N SER A 115 -15.58 2.95 -6.38
CA SER A 115 -15.65 2.24 -7.66
C SER A 115 -14.28 1.98 -8.30
N ASN A 116 -13.26 2.76 -7.95
CA ASN A 116 -11.88 2.60 -8.39
C ASN A 116 -11.05 1.76 -7.42
N THR A 117 -11.14 2.04 -6.12
CA THR A 117 -10.29 1.37 -5.10
C THR A 117 -10.77 -0.04 -4.76
N CYS A 118 -11.98 -0.40 -5.15
CA CYS A 118 -12.58 -1.72 -4.91
C CYS A 118 -12.54 -2.16 -3.44
N GLY A 119 -12.65 -1.20 -2.52
CA GLY A 119 -12.68 -1.43 -1.07
C GLY A 119 -11.32 -1.32 -0.36
N LEU A 120 -10.22 -1.32 -1.10
CA LEU A 120 -8.88 -1.07 -0.54
C LEU A 120 -8.76 0.38 -0.07
N ILE A 121 -7.87 0.61 0.89
CA ILE A 121 -7.51 1.98 1.34
C ILE A 121 -6.40 2.53 0.44
N PRO A 122 -6.65 3.57 -0.37
CA PRO A 122 -5.58 4.21 -1.13
C PRO A 122 -4.74 5.10 -0.21
N SER A 123 -3.41 4.98 -0.29
CA SER A 123 -2.47 5.92 0.31
C SER A 123 -1.88 6.81 -0.79
N VAL A 124 -2.41 8.01 -0.93
CA VAL A 124 -2.17 8.86 -2.10
C VAL A 124 -0.88 9.66 -1.93
N LEU A 125 0.02 9.50 -2.90
CA LEU A 125 1.23 10.32 -2.97
C LEU A 125 0.88 11.80 -3.19
N CYS A 126 1.33 12.66 -2.28
CA CYS A 126 1.06 14.10 -2.24
C CYS A 126 1.81 14.94 -3.31
N GLY A 127 2.05 14.34 -4.48
CA GLY A 127 2.76 14.92 -5.61
C GLY A 127 1.96 15.99 -6.36
N LYS A 128 2.49 16.41 -7.52
CA LYS A 128 1.85 17.38 -8.40
C LYS A 128 0.63 16.72 -9.07
N GLY A 129 -0.53 17.38 -9.05
CA GLY A 129 -1.78 16.89 -9.68
C GLY A 129 -2.68 16.03 -8.79
N ALA A 130 -2.19 15.59 -7.61
CA ALA A 130 -3.01 14.78 -6.70
C ALA A 130 -4.22 15.53 -6.13
N LEU A 131 -4.06 16.84 -5.84
CA LEU A 131 -5.10 17.65 -5.19
C LEU A 131 -6.37 17.77 -6.03
N ASP A 132 -6.25 18.10 -7.31
CA ASP A 132 -7.40 18.32 -8.20
C ASP A 132 -8.29 17.07 -8.22
N ARG A 133 -7.65 15.91 -8.38
CA ARG A 133 -8.37 14.64 -8.39
C ARG A 133 -8.96 14.26 -7.03
N LEU A 134 -8.27 14.55 -5.94
CA LEU A 134 -8.80 14.34 -4.58
C LEU A 134 -10.04 15.23 -4.34
N ILE A 135 -10.00 16.50 -4.74
CA ILE A 135 -11.15 17.41 -4.63
C ILE A 135 -12.36 16.84 -5.39
N GLU A 136 -12.14 16.29 -6.58
CA GLU A 136 -13.19 15.68 -7.40
C GLU A 136 -13.78 14.38 -6.84
N THR A 137 -13.01 13.62 -6.04
CA THR A 137 -13.33 12.21 -5.74
C THR A 137 -13.48 11.87 -4.27
N HIS A 138 -13.07 12.75 -3.35
CA HIS A 138 -13.05 12.48 -1.91
C HIS A 138 -14.43 12.11 -1.33
N ASP A 139 -15.51 12.69 -1.85
CA ASP A 139 -16.89 12.44 -1.43
C ASP A 139 -17.38 11.02 -1.76
N GLN A 140 -16.71 10.35 -2.69
CA GLN A 140 -17.00 8.99 -3.14
C GLN A 140 -16.07 7.93 -2.51
N ALA A 141 -15.17 8.35 -1.60
CA ALA A 141 -14.28 7.46 -0.85
C ALA A 141 -14.99 6.93 0.40
N LYS A 142 -15.70 5.80 0.29
CA LYS A 142 -16.56 5.25 1.37
C LYS A 142 -15.83 5.04 2.69
N HIS A 143 -14.54 4.67 2.64
CA HIS A 143 -13.72 4.43 3.82
C HIS A 143 -12.68 5.54 4.07
N GLY A 144 -12.59 6.53 3.18
CA GLY A 144 -11.52 7.53 3.16
C GLY A 144 -10.26 7.05 2.44
N PHE A 145 -9.19 7.81 2.65
CA PHE A 145 -7.89 7.64 2.01
C PHE A 145 -6.80 8.19 2.93
N PHE A 146 -5.56 7.73 2.74
CA PHE A 146 -4.38 8.34 3.34
C PHE A 146 -3.71 9.32 2.39
N LEU A 147 -2.87 10.18 2.99
CA LEU A 147 -1.97 11.07 2.28
C LEU A 147 -0.55 10.74 2.70
N GLU A 148 0.34 10.56 1.72
CA GLU A 148 1.72 10.17 1.98
C GLU A 148 2.72 10.94 1.13
N THR A 149 3.99 10.81 1.49
CA THR A 149 5.12 11.41 0.78
C THR A 149 6.06 10.39 0.17
N ASP A 150 6.00 9.14 0.62
CA ASP A 150 7.04 8.14 0.39
C ASP A 150 8.43 8.71 0.68
N TYR A 151 8.59 9.27 1.88
CA TYR A 151 9.82 9.99 2.22
C TYR A 151 10.94 9.01 2.53
N MET A 152 11.95 9.03 1.67
CA MET A 152 13.22 8.33 1.88
C MET A 152 14.26 9.26 2.49
N ASP A 153 14.74 8.94 3.70
CA ASP A 153 15.78 9.67 4.41
C ASP A 153 17.20 9.23 3.97
N ASP A 154 17.54 9.48 2.70
CA ASP A 154 18.88 9.24 2.15
C ASP A 154 19.63 10.57 1.96
N PRO A 155 20.64 10.90 2.81
CA PRO A 155 21.44 12.12 2.70
C PRO A 155 22.13 12.30 1.34
N ARG A 156 22.32 11.22 0.56
CA ARG A 156 22.96 11.26 -0.77
C ARG A 156 22.00 11.73 -1.86
N ARG A 157 20.69 11.77 -1.59
CA ARG A 157 19.64 12.13 -2.56
C ARG A 157 18.75 13.28 -2.04
N PRO A 158 19.33 14.43 -1.63
CA PRO A 158 18.53 15.53 -1.08
C PRO A 158 17.53 16.06 -2.12
N GLY A 159 16.25 16.13 -1.73
CA GLY A 159 15.17 16.64 -2.59
C GLY A 159 14.70 15.69 -3.69
N ALA A 160 15.17 14.44 -3.72
CA ALA A 160 14.70 13.44 -4.69
C ALA A 160 13.26 12.95 -4.42
N VAL A 161 12.76 13.16 -3.20
CA VAL A 161 11.44 12.73 -2.72
C VAL A 161 10.70 13.88 -2.05
N LEU A 162 9.39 13.73 -1.87
CA LEU A 162 8.59 14.73 -1.17
C LEU A 162 8.98 14.77 0.31
N GLY A 163 9.30 15.94 0.84
CA GLY A 163 9.60 16.09 2.26
C GLY A 163 8.35 15.86 3.13
N PRO A 164 8.51 15.47 4.41
CA PRO A 164 7.39 15.13 5.31
C PRO A 164 6.41 16.31 5.56
N LYS A 165 6.88 17.55 5.38
CA LYS A 165 6.03 18.75 5.45
C LYS A 165 5.00 18.86 4.32
N THR A 166 5.08 17.99 3.30
CA THR A 166 4.16 18.03 2.16
C THR A 166 2.75 17.59 2.56
N VAL A 167 2.57 16.56 3.39
CA VAL A 167 1.23 16.13 3.84
C VAL A 167 0.48 17.25 4.56
N PRO A 168 1.04 17.92 5.60
CA PRO A 168 0.36 19.06 6.23
C PRO A 168 0.10 20.24 5.28
N LYS A 169 0.98 20.46 4.30
CA LYS A 169 0.78 21.49 3.27
C LYS A 169 -0.41 21.15 2.36
N ARG A 170 -0.49 19.91 1.86
CA ARG A 170 -1.60 19.45 1.00
C ARG A 170 -2.92 19.42 1.75
N THR A 171 -2.90 19.00 3.01
CA THR A 171 -4.08 19.02 3.89
C THR A 171 -4.68 20.42 3.99
N ARG A 172 -3.87 21.46 4.23
CA ARG A 172 -4.36 22.85 4.21
C ARG A 172 -4.94 23.26 2.86
N GLN A 173 -4.30 22.87 1.76
CA GLN A 173 -4.80 23.20 0.43
C GLN A 173 -6.14 22.52 0.11
N LEU A 174 -6.36 21.29 0.59
CA LEU A 174 -7.65 20.61 0.45
C LEU A 174 -8.74 21.32 1.25
N LEU A 175 -8.44 21.73 2.49
CA LEU A 175 -9.37 22.53 3.32
C LEU A 175 -9.71 23.87 2.66
N GLU A 176 -8.70 24.60 2.17
CA GLU A 176 -8.87 25.87 1.45
C GLU A 176 -9.69 25.70 0.15
N ALA A 177 -9.62 24.52 -0.47
CA ALA A 177 -10.40 24.17 -1.66
C ALA A 177 -11.82 23.65 -1.35
N GLY A 178 -12.21 23.59 -0.08
CA GLY A 178 -13.57 23.23 0.34
C GLY A 178 -13.80 21.78 0.72
N VAL A 179 -12.75 20.94 0.80
CA VAL A 179 -12.85 19.62 1.43
C VAL A 179 -13.10 19.82 2.93
N SER A 180 -14.08 19.11 3.48
CA SER A 180 -14.50 19.34 4.88
C SER A 180 -13.43 18.92 5.89
N GLU A 181 -13.46 19.55 7.06
CA GLU A 181 -12.61 19.15 8.19
C GLU A 181 -12.88 17.70 8.62
N GLU A 182 -14.12 17.22 8.51
CA GLU A 182 -14.49 15.84 8.79
C GLU A 182 -13.73 14.83 7.91
N VAL A 183 -13.60 15.11 6.60
CA VAL A 183 -12.85 14.25 5.67
C VAL A 183 -11.37 14.24 6.06
N MET A 184 -10.79 15.40 6.37
CA MET A 184 -9.39 15.49 6.79
C MET A 184 -9.15 14.85 8.16
N TRP A 185 -10.10 14.94 9.09
CA TRP A 185 -10.05 14.27 10.38
C TRP A 185 -10.09 12.75 10.23
N ASN A 186 -10.97 12.24 9.37
CA ASN A 186 -10.98 10.81 9.05
C ASN A 186 -9.65 10.37 8.42
N THR A 187 -9.11 11.12 7.46
CA THR A 187 -7.82 10.81 6.81
C THR A 187 -6.64 10.76 7.78
N HIS A 188 -6.57 11.68 8.76
CA HIS A 188 -5.39 11.82 9.62
C HIS A 188 -5.51 11.18 11.00
N HIS A 189 -6.72 10.82 11.44
CA HIS A 189 -6.95 10.32 12.79
C HIS A 189 -7.80 9.05 12.79
N GLU A 190 -9.05 9.11 12.31
CA GLU A 190 -9.95 7.97 12.47
C GLU A 190 -9.56 6.76 11.63
N LEU A 191 -9.18 6.98 10.37
CA LEU A 191 -8.81 5.89 9.48
C LEU A 191 -7.48 5.24 9.91
N PRO A 192 -6.40 5.98 10.25
CA PRO A 192 -5.20 5.37 10.80
C PRO A 192 -5.49 4.53 12.06
N ALA A 193 -6.26 5.05 13.02
CA ALA A 193 -6.61 4.32 14.24
C ALA A 193 -7.44 3.06 13.94
N LYS A 194 -8.40 3.13 12.99
CA LYS A 194 -9.19 1.96 12.55
C LYS A 194 -8.34 0.89 11.85
N VAL A 195 -7.32 1.30 11.09
CA VAL A 195 -6.49 0.40 10.30
C VAL A 195 -5.39 -0.22 11.17
N TYR A 196 -4.58 0.62 11.81
CA TYR A 196 -3.35 0.24 12.51
C TYR A 196 -3.49 0.06 14.02
N GLY A 197 -4.59 0.54 14.62
CA GLY A 197 -4.73 0.60 16.08
C GLY A 197 -4.20 1.91 16.67
N ASP A 198 -4.24 1.99 18.00
CA ASP A 198 -3.78 3.13 18.81
C ASP A 198 -2.34 2.95 19.31
#